data_AF-B7G665-F1
#
_entry.id   AF-B7G665-F1
#
_cell.length_a   1.000
_cell.length_b   1.000
_cell.length_c   1.000
_cell.angle_alpha   90.00
_cell.angle_beta   90.00
_cell.angle_gamma   90.00
#
_symmetry.space_group_name_H-M   'P 1'
#
loop_
_entity.id
_entity.type
_entity.pdbx_description
1 polymer ?
#
loop_
_entity_poly.entity_id
_entity_poly.type
_entity_poly.pdbx_seq_one_letter_code
_entity_poly.pdbx_strand_id
1 'polypeptide(L)'
;MQDLLEEAEGTFATESTVKELRCPFVLELWDEARAVRWDYADGERVYYRPKQRSGVVRKRRRPVEDFNVDHSLYKPDSWSILVDGRVKPKSLTDCSKLLPLTASFGSLLVRVVPDTASFRHWAVAWSGPTDRVLEIGCSTGQTSRAFWKARVSSWVGMDTSSDMVQRTRIALQQQDTATGSARANYRVCHCDALLHPNQAELEARQFGPPTLVFVDIGGNRNLSGVVLMLDWVLTRSVGVEKRSSGERQPTRLVLVKSQALARALSLFHTDNNRTLPESPNENLASQEFCRRWFEDQLRQAQTATLPRHPLQASLVYSPISATQPICRYHNYSTCQKVETCPLDHRHCHLCQRPGHIALRCPVLRADIVKPFLQK
;
A
#
# COMPACT_ATOMS: atom_id res chain seq x y z
N MET A 1 49.12 -12.70 42.64
CA MET A 1 47.98 -12.01 42.03
C MET A 1 46.91 -13.03 41.67
N GLN A 2 46.17 -13.67 42.57
CA GLN A 2 45.69 -13.27 43.90
C GLN A 2 44.87 -11.98 43.87
N ASP A 3 43.63 -12.12 44.34
CA ASP A 3 42.68 -11.10 44.80
C ASP A 3 41.78 -10.43 43.75
N LEU A 4 40.52 -10.89 43.67
CA LEU A 4 39.38 -10.23 44.34
C LEU A 4 38.05 -10.88 43.89
N LEU A 5 37.60 -11.84 44.71
CA LEU A 5 36.22 -12.28 44.87
C LEU A 5 35.89 -12.01 46.34
N GLU A 6 34.82 -11.25 46.61
CA GLU A 6 34.06 -11.06 47.86
C GLU A 6 33.20 -9.81 47.59
N GLU A 7 31.92 -9.69 47.91
CA GLU A 7 31.15 -10.32 48.98
C GLU A 7 29.64 -10.21 48.67
N ALA A 8 28.88 -11.03 49.38
CA ALA A 8 27.46 -11.28 49.21
C ALA A 8 26.62 -10.63 50.34
N GLU A 9 25.30 -10.71 50.16
CA GLU A 9 24.25 -10.83 51.20
C GLU A 9 23.66 -9.61 51.94
N GLY A 10 22.33 -9.47 51.78
CA GLY A 10 21.34 -9.23 52.87
C GLY A 10 21.17 -7.78 53.39
N THR A 11 20.05 -7.30 53.95
CA THR A 11 18.70 -7.81 54.24
C THR A 11 17.85 -6.59 54.71
N PHE A 12 16.58 -6.50 54.29
CA PHE A 12 15.37 -5.92 54.93
C PHE A 12 15.28 -4.55 55.67
N ALA A 13 14.18 -3.84 55.31
CA ALA A 13 13.30 -2.90 56.04
C ALA A 13 13.84 -1.52 56.47
N THR A 14 13.19 -0.40 56.12
CA THR A 14 11.97 0.09 56.82
C THR A 14 11.22 1.19 56.06
N GLU A 15 9.97 1.39 56.49
CA GLU A 15 8.86 2.15 55.93
C GLU A 15 8.98 3.69 55.91
N SER A 16 8.03 4.28 55.16
CA SER A 16 7.51 5.66 55.18
C SER A 16 8.29 6.68 54.32
N THR A 17 7.71 7.21 53.24
CA THR A 17 6.57 8.13 53.32
C THR A 17 5.71 8.10 52.05
N VAL A 18 4.41 8.04 52.26
CA VAL A 18 3.30 8.07 51.32
C VAL A 18 3.22 9.41 50.57
N LYS A 19 3.06 9.38 49.25
CA LYS A 19 2.13 10.30 48.55
C LYS A 19 1.38 9.54 47.45
N GLU A 20 0.07 9.45 47.68
CA GLU A 20 -0.94 8.83 46.86
C GLU A 20 -1.01 9.41 45.44
N LEU A 21 -1.05 8.55 44.43
CA LEU A 21 -1.86 8.74 43.23
C LEU A 21 -2.36 7.36 42.78
N ARG A 22 -3.59 7.04 43.19
CA ARG A 22 -4.30 5.83 42.77
C ARG A 22 -4.63 5.94 41.28
N CYS A 23 -4.06 5.07 40.46
CA CYS A 23 -4.52 4.79 39.10
C CYS A 23 -5.01 3.34 39.08
N PRO A 24 -6.32 3.07 38.96
CA PRO A 24 -6.84 1.73 38.88
C PRO A 24 -7.09 1.38 37.42
N PHE A 25 -6.19 0.67 36.74
CA PHE A 25 -6.62 -0.20 35.64
C PHE A 25 -5.75 -1.45 35.61
N VAL A 26 -6.36 -2.50 36.17
CA VAL A 26 -6.03 -3.90 36.00
C VAL A 26 -6.19 -4.23 34.51
N LEU A 27 -5.16 -4.85 33.93
CA LEU A 27 -5.26 -5.59 32.67
C LEU A 27 -6.14 -6.82 32.91
N GLU A 28 -7.46 -6.65 32.81
CA GLU A 28 -8.37 -7.78 32.77
C GLU A 28 -8.35 -8.40 31.36
N LEU A 29 -7.88 -9.64 31.32
CA LEU A 29 -8.21 -10.63 30.32
C LEU A 29 -9.74 -10.66 30.15
N TRP A 30 -10.23 -10.19 29.01
CA TRP A 30 -11.62 -10.42 28.62
C TRP A 30 -11.74 -11.83 28.03
N ASP A 31 -12.02 -12.77 28.92
CA ASP A 31 -12.82 -13.95 28.64
C ASP A 31 -14.25 -13.62 29.08
N GLU A 32 -15.16 -13.45 28.12
CA GLU A 32 -16.58 -13.57 28.43
C GLU A 32 -17.34 -14.11 27.21
N ALA A 33 -17.61 -15.39 27.34
CA ALA A 33 -18.72 -16.09 26.75
C ALA A 33 -20.00 -15.24 26.77
N ARG A 34 -20.56 -15.00 25.58
CA ARG A 34 -22.03 -14.96 25.46
C ARG A 34 -22.50 -16.35 25.08
N ALA A 35 -23.13 -16.97 26.07
CA ALA A 35 -24.00 -18.11 25.92
C ALA A 35 -25.01 -17.87 24.79
N VAL A 36 -24.94 -18.69 23.74
CA VAL A 36 -26.12 -19.06 22.97
C VAL A 36 -26.54 -20.42 23.50
N ARG A 37 -27.61 -20.43 24.28
CA ARG A 37 -28.33 -21.65 24.63
C ARG A 37 -28.97 -22.18 23.36
N TRP A 38 -28.46 -23.29 22.84
CA TRP A 38 -29.15 -24.11 21.86
C TRP A 38 -29.72 -25.32 22.60
N ASP A 39 -31.02 -25.35 22.80
CA ASP A 39 -31.69 -26.61 23.10
C ASP A 39 -31.75 -27.40 21.79
N TYR A 40 -30.96 -28.47 21.69
CA TYR A 40 -31.16 -29.51 20.68
C TYR A 40 -31.84 -30.70 21.35
N ALA A 41 -33.14 -30.81 21.12
CA ALA A 41 -33.83 -32.08 21.17
C ALA A 41 -33.56 -32.82 19.84
N ASP A 42 -33.10 -34.06 19.97
CA ASP A 42 -33.20 -35.19 19.04
C ASP A 42 -32.96 -34.99 17.53
N GLY A 43 -32.01 -35.78 17.01
CA GLY A 43 -32.08 -36.22 15.61
C GLY A 43 -30.74 -36.32 14.92
N GLU A 44 -30.25 -37.55 14.82
CA GLU A 44 -29.10 -37.98 14.03
C GLU A 44 -29.02 -37.31 12.64
N ARG A 45 -27.80 -36.95 12.21
CA ARG A 45 -27.53 -36.61 10.80
C ARG A 45 -26.54 -37.59 10.21
N VAL A 46 -27.06 -38.46 9.34
CA VAL A 46 -26.31 -39.34 8.45
C VAL A 46 -25.68 -38.52 7.33
N TYR A 47 -24.37 -38.65 7.13
CA TYR A 47 -23.65 -38.00 6.03
C TYR A 47 -23.67 -38.90 4.78
N TYR A 48 -24.27 -38.40 3.68
CA TYR A 48 -24.09 -38.98 2.35
C TYR A 48 -22.95 -38.27 1.61
N ARG A 49 -22.01 -39.06 1.07
CA ARG A 49 -20.88 -38.61 0.25
C ARG A 49 -21.25 -38.73 -1.24
N PRO A 50 -21.28 -37.66 -2.05
CA PRO A 50 -21.46 -37.80 -3.49
C PRO A 50 -20.17 -38.27 -4.15
N LYS A 51 -20.26 -39.33 -4.98
CA LYS A 51 -19.17 -39.80 -5.86
C LYS A 51 -18.79 -38.71 -6.88
N GLN A 52 -17.51 -38.37 -6.93
CA GLN A 52 -16.92 -37.58 -8.02
C GLN A 52 -16.99 -38.36 -9.34
N ARG A 53 -17.49 -37.72 -10.41
CA ARG A 53 -17.25 -38.14 -11.80
C ARG A 53 -16.16 -37.25 -12.39
N SER A 54 -15.07 -37.87 -12.79
CA SER A 54 -13.94 -37.26 -13.50
C SER A 54 -14.32 -36.97 -14.95
N GLY A 55 -14.46 -35.69 -15.31
CA GLY A 55 -14.60 -35.23 -16.69
C GLY A 55 -13.37 -34.41 -17.09
N VAL A 56 -12.51 -34.96 -17.94
CA VAL A 56 -11.33 -34.26 -18.49
C VAL A 56 -11.80 -33.26 -19.55
N VAL A 57 -11.73 -31.95 -19.24
CA VAL A 57 -11.95 -30.88 -20.22
C VAL A 57 -10.60 -30.33 -20.66
N ARG A 58 -10.19 -30.66 -21.90
CA ARG A 58 -9.03 -30.05 -22.56
C ARG A 58 -9.37 -28.62 -23.01
N LYS A 59 -8.84 -27.60 -22.32
CA LYS A 59 -8.91 -26.20 -22.78
C LYS A 59 -7.78 -25.92 -23.78
N ARG A 60 -8.13 -25.62 -25.04
CA ARG A 60 -7.23 -25.02 -26.03
C ARG A 60 -6.95 -23.56 -25.64
N ARG A 61 -5.68 -23.20 -25.44
CA ARG A 61 -5.23 -21.81 -25.30
C ARG A 61 -5.15 -21.17 -26.68
N ARG A 62 -5.81 -20.04 -26.90
CA ARG A 62 -5.48 -19.11 -28.00
C ARG A 62 -4.44 -18.10 -27.49
N PRO A 63 -3.51 -17.65 -28.34
CA PRO A 63 -2.56 -16.60 -27.97
C PRO A 63 -3.31 -15.28 -27.72
N VAL A 64 -2.90 -14.58 -26.67
CA VAL A 64 -3.39 -13.25 -26.32
C VAL A 64 -2.63 -12.27 -27.20
N GLU A 65 -3.36 -11.54 -28.05
CA GLU A 65 -2.80 -10.40 -28.78
C GLU A 65 -2.60 -9.23 -27.82
N ASP A 66 -1.44 -8.58 -27.91
CA ASP A 66 -1.05 -7.44 -27.09
C ASP A 66 -1.97 -6.24 -27.38
N PHE A 67 -2.88 -5.94 -26.46
CA PHE A 67 -3.68 -4.72 -26.49
C PHE A 67 -2.81 -3.52 -26.07
N ASN A 68 -2.43 -2.68 -27.03
CA ASN A 68 -1.94 -1.33 -26.77
C ASN A 68 -3.14 -0.48 -26.29
N VAL A 69 -3.23 -0.22 -24.99
CA VAL A 69 -4.26 0.65 -24.41
C VAL A 69 -3.74 2.09 -24.44
N ASP A 70 -4.45 2.96 -25.16
CA ASP A 70 -4.22 4.40 -25.12
C ASP A 70 -4.72 4.98 -23.78
N HIS A 71 -3.80 5.32 -22.89
CA HIS A 71 -4.10 5.88 -21.57
C HIS A 71 -4.51 7.36 -21.60
N SER A 72 -4.40 8.06 -22.74
CA SER A 72 -4.78 9.47 -22.85
C SER A 72 -6.30 9.70 -22.76
N LEU A 73 -7.09 8.65 -22.97
CA LEU A 73 -8.56 8.66 -22.93
C LEU A 73 -9.15 8.29 -21.57
N TYR A 74 -8.33 7.93 -20.57
CA TYR A 74 -8.75 7.50 -19.24
C TYR A 74 -8.31 8.49 -18.18
N LYS A 75 -9.04 9.61 -18.06
CA LYS A 75 -8.97 10.49 -16.91
C LYS A 75 -10.24 10.27 -16.07
N PRO A 76 -10.15 9.81 -14.81
CA PRO A 76 -11.29 9.93 -13.91
C PRO A 76 -11.57 11.43 -13.72
N ASP A 77 -12.76 11.89 -14.12
CA ASP A 77 -13.10 13.32 -14.21
C ASP A 77 -13.04 14.07 -12.87
N SER A 78 -12.90 13.40 -11.72
CA SER A 78 -12.87 14.07 -10.41
C SER A 78 -12.41 13.17 -9.24
N TRP A 79 -11.50 13.65 -8.40
CA TRP A 79 -11.08 13.04 -7.11
C TRP A 79 -10.35 14.06 -6.20
N SER A 80 -10.26 13.82 -4.88
CA SER A 80 -9.51 14.66 -3.90
C SER A 80 -8.82 13.83 -2.83
N ILE A 81 -7.94 14.50 -2.07
CA ILE A 81 -7.12 13.91 -1.01
C ILE A 81 -7.47 14.58 0.32
N LEU A 82 -7.53 13.78 1.38
CA LEU A 82 -7.79 14.22 2.76
C LEU A 82 -6.63 13.86 3.67
N VAL A 83 -6.37 14.73 4.66
CA VAL A 83 -5.27 14.55 5.62
C VAL A 83 -5.73 14.62 7.04
N ASP A 84 -5.28 13.65 7.82
CA ASP A 84 -5.41 13.67 9.28
C ASP A 84 -4.19 14.33 9.91
N GLY A 85 -4.40 15.47 10.57
CA GLY A 85 -3.40 16.13 11.40
C GLY A 85 -3.27 15.42 12.75
N ARG A 86 -2.07 15.39 13.35
CA ARG A 86 -1.90 14.79 14.67
C ARG A 86 -2.63 15.58 15.74
N VAL A 87 -3.78 15.08 16.19
CA VAL A 87 -4.30 15.31 17.54
C VAL A 87 -4.20 13.99 18.27
N LYS A 88 -3.40 13.90 19.34
CA LYS A 88 -3.39 12.72 20.22
C LYS A 88 -4.79 12.64 20.86
N PRO A 89 -5.62 11.61 20.58
CA PRO A 89 -6.90 11.48 21.26
C PRO A 89 -6.61 11.16 22.73
N LYS A 90 -7.18 11.94 23.66
CA LYS A 90 -7.06 11.67 25.10
C LYS A 90 -7.91 10.48 25.54
N SER A 91 -8.88 10.04 24.73
CA SER A 91 -9.60 8.78 24.90
C SER A 91 -10.09 8.22 23.56
N LEU A 92 -10.34 6.91 23.51
CA LEU A 92 -10.96 6.20 22.37
C LEU A 92 -12.42 6.62 22.09
N THR A 93 -13.06 7.32 23.03
CA THR A 93 -14.42 7.87 22.89
C THR A 93 -14.44 9.30 22.33
N ASP A 94 -13.29 9.99 22.25
CA ASP A 94 -13.17 11.37 21.73
C ASP A 94 -12.81 11.39 20.21
N CYS A 95 -12.98 10.25 19.51
CA CYS A 95 -12.85 10.17 18.05
C CYS A 95 -13.98 10.91 17.30
N SER A 96 -14.99 11.39 18.00
CA SER A 96 -16.09 12.20 17.45
C SER A 96 -15.71 13.66 17.14
N LYS A 97 -14.53 14.12 17.57
CA LYS A 97 -14.01 15.48 17.30
C LYS A 97 -12.93 15.55 16.21
N LEU A 98 -12.53 14.40 15.66
CA LEU A 98 -11.80 14.36 14.39
C LEU A 98 -12.83 14.45 13.27
N LEU A 99 -13.35 15.66 13.02
CA LEU A 99 -14.27 15.88 11.90
C LEU A 99 -13.54 15.47 10.60
N PRO A 100 -13.95 14.38 9.94
CA PRO A 100 -13.37 14.01 8.68
C PRO A 100 -13.94 14.97 7.65
N LEU A 101 -13.13 15.90 7.16
CA LEU A 101 -13.42 16.55 5.89
C LEU A 101 -13.64 15.42 4.89
N THR A 102 -14.86 15.32 4.37
CA THR A 102 -15.33 14.22 3.56
C THR A 102 -15.64 14.80 2.20
N ALA A 103 -14.80 14.49 1.23
CA ALA A 103 -15.05 14.80 -0.16
C ALA A 103 -15.45 13.49 -0.85
N SER A 104 -16.72 13.37 -1.19
CA SER A 104 -17.26 12.27 -1.99
C SER A 104 -17.17 12.63 -3.48
N PHE A 105 -16.53 11.77 -4.28
CA PHE A 105 -16.58 11.85 -5.75
C PHE A 105 -17.26 10.60 -6.26
N GLY A 106 -18.56 10.73 -6.52
CA GLY A 106 -19.40 9.53 -6.44
C GLY A 106 -19.16 8.83 -5.11
N SER A 107 -18.68 7.60 -5.14
CA SER A 107 -18.48 6.76 -3.96
C SER A 107 -17.02 6.60 -3.49
N LEU A 108 -16.01 7.20 -4.14
CA LEU A 108 -14.59 6.97 -3.77
C LEU A 108 -14.05 8.00 -2.78
N LEU A 109 -13.46 7.49 -1.68
CA LEU A 109 -12.77 8.26 -0.64
C LEU A 109 -11.26 7.98 -0.68
N VAL A 110 -10.40 9.02 -0.72
CA VAL A 110 -8.95 8.87 -0.53
C VAL A 110 -8.55 9.48 0.80
N ARG A 111 -7.99 8.66 1.70
CA ARG A 111 -7.57 9.06 3.05
C ARG A 111 -6.08 8.85 3.23
N VAL A 112 -5.38 9.87 3.71
CA VAL A 112 -3.95 9.79 4.05
C VAL A 112 -3.77 9.82 5.56
N VAL A 113 -2.99 8.88 6.08
CA VAL A 113 -2.61 8.81 7.49
C VAL A 113 -1.08 8.81 7.64
N PRO A 114 -0.53 9.48 8.67
CA PRO A 114 0.91 9.64 8.80
C PRO A 114 1.60 8.42 9.44
N ASP A 115 0.86 7.55 10.13
CA ASP A 115 1.44 6.52 10.99
C ASP A 115 0.71 5.17 10.90
N THR A 116 1.41 4.13 11.37
CA THR A 116 0.97 2.73 11.27
C THR A 116 -0.20 2.42 12.21
N ALA A 117 -0.30 3.08 13.37
CA ALA A 117 -1.39 2.82 14.32
C ALA A 117 -2.71 3.32 13.74
N SER A 118 -2.72 4.56 13.24
CA SER A 118 -3.86 5.15 12.52
C SER A 118 -4.25 4.32 11.30
N PHE A 119 -3.26 3.88 10.49
CA PHE A 119 -3.51 3.04 9.33
C PHE A 119 -4.23 1.72 9.68
N ARG A 120 -3.77 1.01 10.71
CA ARG A 120 -4.37 -0.25 11.13
C ARG A 120 -5.74 -0.06 11.75
N HIS A 121 -5.92 1.01 12.54
CA HIS A 121 -7.21 1.36 13.11
C HIS A 121 -8.26 1.52 11.99
N TRP A 122 -7.94 2.32 10.99
CA TRP A 122 -8.83 2.54 9.84
C TRP A 122 -9.03 1.29 8.99
N ALA A 123 -7.99 0.45 8.82
CA ALA A 123 -8.12 -0.83 8.13
C ALA A 123 -9.15 -1.76 8.79
N VAL A 124 -9.17 -1.84 10.12
CA VAL A 124 -10.19 -2.58 10.86
C VAL A 124 -11.56 -1.94 10.71
N ALA A 125 -11.66 -0.62 10.91
CA ALA A 125 -12.94 0.08 10.94
C ALA A 125 -13.71 0.05 9.61
N TRP A 126 -13.00 0.00 8.48
CA TRP A 126 -13.64 0.10 7.15
C TRP A 126 -13.85 -1.22 6.44
N SER A 127 -13.23 -2.31 6.90
CA SER A 127 -13.29 -3.60 6.23
C SER A 127 -14.46 -4.42 6.75
N GLY A 128 -15.24 -4.99 5.83
CA GLY A 128 -16.34 -5.89 6.14
C GLY A 128 -16.39 -7.12 5.23
N PRO A 129 -17.34 -8.04 5.49
CA PRO A 129 -17.37 -9.35 4.82
C PRO A 129 -17.61 -9.30 3.31
N THR A 130 -18.16 -8.20 2.80
CA THR A 130 -18.43 -7.97 1.38
C THR A 130 -17.24 -7.37 0.64
N ASP A 131 -16.20 -6.91 1.36
CA ASP A 131 -15.12 -6.17 0.74
C ASP A 131 -14.11 -7.07 0.02
N ARG A 132 -13.58 -6.54 -1.08
CA ARG A 132 -12.44 -7.09 -1.80
C ARG A 132 -11.27 -6.13 -1.59
N VAL A 133 -10.26 -6.60 -0.86
CA VAL A 133 -9.18 -5.76 -0.37
C VAL A 133 -7.92 -5.97 -1.20
N LEU A 134 -7.35 -4.86 -1.68
CA LEU A 134 -5.98 -4.80 -2.17
C LEU A 134 -5.09 -4.14 -1.11
N GLU A 135 -4.05 -4.84 -0.65
CA GLU A 135 -3.05 -4.33 0.28
C GLU A 135 -1.68 -4.26 -0.40
N ILE A 136 -1.16 -3.05 -0.60
CA ILE A 136 0.16 -2.79 -1.17
C ILE A 136 1.13 -2.50 -0.03
N GLY A 137 2.18 -3.32 0.09
CA GLY A 137 3.13 -3.31 1.19
C GLY A 137 2.61 -4.09 2.41
N CYS A 138 2.22 -5.35 2.20
CA CYS A 138 1.68 -6.19 3.28
C CYS A 138 2.71 -6.55 4.38
N SER A 139 4.01 -6.35 4.14
CA SER A 139 5.09 -6.52 5.12
C SER A 139 5.04 -7.89 5.81
N THR A 140 4.95 -7.92 7.14
CA THR A 140 4.86 -9.15 7.94
C THR A 140 3.44 -9.66 8.15
N GLY A 141 2.45 -9.04 7.51
CA GLY A 141 1.05 -9.46 7.56
C GLY A 141 0.28 -8.97 8.79
N GLN A 142 0.79 -8.00 9.55
CA GLN A 142 0.10 -7.50 10.75
C GLN A 142 -1.25 -6.85 10.40
N THR A 143 -1.32 -6.05 9.35
CA THR A 143 -2.59 -5.48 8.85
C THR A 143 -3.40 -6.55 8.10
N SER A 144 -2.76 -7.43 7.35
CA SER A 144 -3.42 -8.55 6.66
C SER A 144 -4.23 -9.45 7.60
N ARG A 145 -3.74 -9.68 8.82
CA ARG A 145 -4.49 -10.40 9.88
C ARG A 145 -5.78 -9.67 10.29
N ALA A 146 -5.83 -8.34 10.21
CA ALA A 146 -7.05 -7.59 10.48
C ALA A 146 -8.11 -7.85 9.41
N PHE A 147 -7.73 -7.87 8.12
CA PHE A 147 -8.63 -8.23 7.02
C PHE A 147 -9.09 -9.69 7.13
N TRP A 148 -8.19 -10.58 7.54
CA TRP A 148 -8.55 -11.94 7.91
C TRP A 148 -9.63 -11.90 9.02
N LYS A 149 -9.42 -11.23 10.15
CA LYS A 149 -10.42 -11.19 11.24
C LYS A 149 -11.76 -10.59 10.81
N ALA A 150 -11.74 -9.55 9.96
CA ALA A 150 -12.92 -8.88 9.41
C ALA A 150 -13.73 -9.73 8.40
N ARG A 151 -13.24 -10.93 8.05
CA ARG A 151 -13.90 -11.86 7.12
C ARG A 151 -14.13 -11.28 5.72
N VAL A 152 -13.24 -10.42 5.24
CA VAL A 152 -13.36 -9.83 3.90
C VAL A 152 -13.51 -10.90 2.82
N SER A 153 -14.31 -10.60 1.80
CA SER A 153 -14.70 -11.52 0.72
C SER A 153 -13.48 -12.07 -0.03
N SER A 154 -12.52 -11.19 -0.30
CA SER A 154 -11.22 -11.56 -0.85
C SER A 154 -10.13 -10.57 -0.44
N TRP A 155 -8.89 -11.02 -0.44
CA TRP A 155 -7.74 -10.17 -0.16
C TRP A 155 -6.53 -10.51 -1.04
N VAL A 156 -5.88 -9.49 -1.57
CA VAL A 156 -4.61 -9.59 -2.30
C VAL A 156 -3.59 -8.70 -1.60
N GLY A 157 -2.55 -9.32 -1.03
CA GLY A 157 -1.39 -8.65 -0.48
C GLY A 157 -0.22 -8.65 -1.45
N MET A 158 0.39 -7.49 -1.64
CA MET A 158 1.59 -7.30 -2.46
C MET A 158 2.74 -6.79 -1.60
N ASP A 159 3.94 -7.30 -1.83
CA ASP A 159 5.15 -6.72 -1.28
C ASP A 159 6.31 -6.84 -2.27
N THR A 160 7.25 -5.91 -2.20
CA THR A 160 8.49 -5.93 -3.00
C THR A 160 9.56 -6.83 -2.41
N SER A 161 9.39 -7.28 -1.16
CA SER A 161 10.29 -8.22 -0.50
C SER A 161 9.71 -9.63 -0.50
N SER A 162 10.43 -10.57 -1.11
CA SER A 162 10.08 -11.99 -1.08
C SER A 162 10.02 -12.57 0.34
N ASP A 163 10.88 -12.09 1.26
CA ASP A 163 10.85 -12.44 2.68
C ASP A 163 9.56 -11.95 3.36
N MET A 164 9.14 -10.71 3.09
CA MET A 164 7.88 -10.16 3.63
C MET A 164 6.68 -10.94 3.10
N VAL A 165 6.66 -11.25 1.80
CA VAL A 165 5.64 -12.11 1.19
C VAL A 165 5.57 -13.46 1.90
N GLN A 166 6.72 -14.11 2.16
CA GLN A 166 6.75 -15.40 2.81
C GLN A 166 6.29 -15.33 4.28
N ARG A 167 6.73 -14.31 5.02
CA ARG A 167 6.29 -14.08 6.41
C ARG A 167 4.79 -13.81 6.49
N THR A 168 4.23 -13.04 5.56
CA THR A 168 2.79 -12.81 5.48
C THR A 168 2.03 -14.11 5.23
N ARG A 169 2.50 -14.98 4.33
CA ARG A 169 1.89 -16.30 4.10
C ARG A 169 1.88 -17.15 5.36
N ILE A 170 3.02 -17.27 6.03
CA ILE A 170 3.13 -18.03 7.30
C ILE A 170 2.17 -17.45 8.34
N ALA A 171 2.13 -16.12 8.46
CA ALA A 171 1.27 -15.43 9.42
C ALA A 171 -0.22 -15.67 9.19
N LEU A 172 -0.66 -15.82 7.93
CA LEU A 172 -2.05 -16.15 7.58
C LEU A 172 -2.35 -17.65 7.73
N GLN A 173 -1.42 -18.53 7.34
CA GLN A 173 -1.56 -19.98 7.56
C GLN A 173 -1.71 -20.33 9.05
N GLN A 174 -0.96 -19.65 9.92
CA GLN A 174 -1.12 -19.79 11.36
C GLN A 174 -2.52 -19.40 11.85
N GLN A 175 -3.16 -18.39 11.24
CA GLN A 175 -4.53 -18.01 11.56
C GLN A 175 -5.53 -19.06 11.06
N ASP A 176 -5.33 -19.61 9.86
CA ASP A 176 -6.18 -20.67 9.33
C ASP A 176 -6.14 -21.92 10.23
N THR A 177 -4.94 -22.35 10.67
CA THR A 177 -4.77 -23.46 11.60
C THR A 177 -5.44 -23.18 12.95
N ALA A 178 -5.23 -21.98 13.51
CA ALA A 178 -5.80 -21.62 14.80
C ALA A 178 -7.35 -21.57 14.80
N THR A 179 -7.96 -21.31 13.64
CA THR A 179 -9.42 -21.16 13.52
C THR A 179 -10.11 -22.36 12.86
N GLY A 180 -9.34 -23.33 12.36
CA GLY A 180 -9.86 -24.50 11.64
C GLY A 180 -10.56 -24.15 10.32
N SER A 181 -10.35 -22.94 9.78
CA SER A 181 -11.05 -22.44 8.60
C SER A 181 -10.07 -21.87 7.59
N ALA A 182 -9.68 -22.70 6.62
CA ALA A 182 -8.89 -22.27 5.48
C ALA A 182 -9.72 -21.34 4.58
N ARG A 183 -9.17 -20.19 4.22
CA ARG A 183 -9.86 -19.25 3.32
C ARG A 183 -9.38 -19.37 1.89
N ALA A 184 -10.31 -19.63 0.98
CA ALA A 184 -9.99 -19.84 -0.43
C ALA A 184 -9.61 -18.56 -1.21
N ASN A 185 -9.97 -17.37 -0.71
CA ASN A 185 -9.91 -16.12 -1.50
C ASN A 185 -8.80 -15.16 -1.03
N TYR A 186 -7.62 -15.69 -0.70
CA TYR A 186 -6.48 -14.90 -0.22
C TYR A 186 -5.26 -15.17 -1.10
N ARG A 187 -4.55 -14.10 -1.49
CA ARG A 187 -3.29 -14.20 -2.23
C ARG A 187 -2.24 -13.26 -1.68
N VAL A 188 -1.01 -13.78 -1.57
CA VAL A 188 0.18 -12.97 -1.31
C VAL A 188 1.10 -13.12 -2.50
N CYS A 189 1.45 -12.01 -3.18
CA CYS A 189 2.37 -12.01 -4.31
C CYS A 189 3.57 -11.09 -4.09
N HIS A 190 4.69 -11.49 -4.69
CA HIS A 190 5.88 -10.66 -4.79
C HIS A 190 5.75 -9.79 -6.05
N CYS A 191 5.51 -8.50 -5.84
CA CYS A 191 5.25 -7.58 -6.94
C CYS A 191 5.63 -6.15 -6.52
N ASP A 192 6.39 -5.47 -7.37
CA ASP A 192 6.56 -4.02 -7.29
C ASP A 192 5.57 -3.37 -8.25
N ALA A 193 4.53 -2.75 -7.71
CA ALA A 193 3.46 -2.15 -8.51
C ALA A 193 3.92 -0.92 -9.32
N LEU A 194 5.06 -0.30 -8.98
CA LEU A 194 5.63 0.79 -9.77
C LEU A 194 6.51 0.27 -10.90
N LEU A 195 7.28 -0.81 -10.66
CA LEU A 195 8.14 -1.39 -11.69
C LEU A 195 7.38 -2.30 -12.66
N HIS A 196 6.33 -2.98 -12.19
CA HIS A 196 5.56 -3.97 -12.95
C HIS A 196 4.04 -3.68 -12.88
N PRO A 197 3.58 -2.49 -13.32
CA PRO A 197 2.20 -2.04 -13.11
C PRO A 197 1.14 -2.95 -13.73
N ASN A 198 1.41 -3.55 -14.90
CA ASN A 198 0.48 -4.48 -15.56
C ASN A 198 0.37 -5.80 -14.79
N GLN A 199 1.49 -6.31 -14.26
CA GLN A 199 1.47 -7.51 -13.42
C GLN A 199 0.71 -7.24 -12.12
N ALA A 200 0.98 -6.10 -11.46
CA ALA A 200 0.26 -5.69 -10.27
C ALA A 200 -1.25 -5.55 -10.53
N GLU A 201 -1.66 -5.01 -11.67
CA GLU A 201 -3.07 -4.91 -12.02
C GLU A 201 -3.73 -6.29 -12.19
N LEU A 202 -3.08 -7.21 -12.90
CA LEU A 202 -3.55 -8.59 -13.05
C LEU A 202 -3.72 -9.30 -11.71
N GLU A 203 -2.74 -9.12 -10.82
CA GLU A 203 -2.76 -9.69 -9.47
C GLU A 203 -3.88 -9.06 -8.61
N ALA A 204 -4.03 -7.74 -8.64
CA ALA A 204 -5.05 -7.01 -7.90
C ALA A 204 -6.48 -7.42 -8.30
N ARG A 205 -6.69 -7.79 -9.57
CA ARG A 205 -7.99 -8.16 -10.13
C ARG A 205 -8.28 -9.66 -10.07
N GLN A 206 -7.43 -10.47 -9.45
CA GLN A 206 -7.60 -11.93 -9.43
C GLN A 206 -8.98 -12.37 -8.90
N PHE A 207 -9.51 -11.66 -7.90
CA PHE A 207 -10.82 -11.92 -7.29
C PHE A 207 -11.88 -10.88 -7.70
N GLY A 208 -11.64 -10.16 -8.80
CA GLY A 208 -12.43 -9.01 -9.25
C GLY A 208 -11.85 -7.66 -8.77
N PRO A 209 -12.44 -6.53 -9.19
CA PRO A 209 -11.95 -5.21 -8.84
C PRO A 209 -12.02 -4.93 -7.32
N PRO A 210 -10.97 -4.37 -6.70
CA PRO A 210 -10.97 -4.10 -5.26
C PRO A 210 -12.02 -3.06 -4.87
N THR A 211 -12.74 -3.29 -3.77
CA THR A 211 -13.63 -2.29 -3.15
C THR A 211 -12.86 -1.38 -2.20
N LEU A 212 -11.78 -1.89 -1.60
CA LEU A 212 -10.88 -1.16 -0.70
C LEU A 212 -9.43 -1.34 -1.14
N VAL A 213 -8.67 -0.25 -1.15
CA VAL A 213 -7.23 -0.26 -1.42
C VAL A 213 -6.48 0.33 -0.22
N PHE A 214 -5.49 -0.39 0.26
CA PHE A 214 -4.64 -0.02 1.37
C PHE A 214 -3.19 0.07 0.87
N VAL A 215 -2.57 1.24 1.02
CA VAL A 215 -1.22 1.52 0.55
C VAL A 215 -0.33 1.78 1.75
N ASP A 216 0.41 0.76 2.18
CA ASP A 216 1.47 0.86 3.20
C ASP A 216 2.84 0.63 2.55
N ILE A 217 3.28 1.60 1.78
CA ILE A 217 4.66 1.63 1.28
C ILE A 217 5.56 2.20 2.39
N GLY A 218 5.87 1.35 3.39
CA GLY A 218 6.60 1.72 4.60
C GLY A 218 7.91 2.50 4.36
N GLY A 219 8.33 3.26 5.39
CA GLY A 219 9.69 3.77 5.62
C GLY A 219 10.41 4.45 4.43
N ASN A 220 10.52 5.78 4.46
CA ASN A 220 11.40 6.58 3.59
C ASN A 220 11.10 6.61 2.09
N ARG A 221 9.96 6.09 1.61
CA ARG A 221 9.52 6.41 0.24
C ARG A 221 9.33 7.93 0.16
N ASN A 222 10.04 8.56 -0.77
CA ASN A 222 9.89 9.98 -1.04
C ASN A 222 8.47 10.27 -1.53
N LEU A 223 8.06 11.54 -1.43
CA LEU A 223 6.72 11.99 -1.84
C LEU A 223 6.39 11.54 -3.28
N SER A 224 7.35 11.66 -4.19
CA SER A 224 7.20 11.27 -5.60
C SER A 224 6.79 9.80 -5.78
N GLY A 225 7.44 8.87 -5.07
CA GLY A 225 7.08 7.45 -5.15
C GLY A 225 5.67 7.16 -4.63
N VAL A 226 5.22 7.89 -3.61
CA VAL A 226 3.85 7.76 -3.09
C VAL A 226 2.84 8.32 -4.10
N VAL A 227 3.14 9.46 -4.71
CA VAL A 227 2.28 10.09 -5.73
C VAL A 227 2.14 9.20 -6.96
N LEU A 228 3.23 8.59 -7.45
CA LEU A 228 3.18 7.62 -8.55
C LEU A 228 2.37 6.37 -8.20
N MET A 229 2.49 5.88 -6.96
CA MET A 229 1.69 4.74 -6.50
C MET A 229 0.20 5.09 -6.49
N LEU A 230 -0.15 6.29 -6.03
CA LEU A 230 -1.53 6.74 -6.04
C LEU A 230 -2.08 6.93 -7.44
N ASP A 231 -1.30 7.49 -8.35
CA ASP A 231 -1.68 7.60 -9.76
C ASP A 231 -1.97 6.21 -10.35
N TRP A 232 -1.10 5.23 -10.11
CA TRP A 232 -1.36 3.84 -10.53
C TRP A 232 -2.64 3.27 -9.91
N VAL A 233 -2.86 3.45 -8.60
CA VAL A 233 -4.09 2.97 -7.94
C VAL A 233 -5.32 3.60 -8.59
N LEU A 234 -5.34 4.94 -8.71
CA LEU A 234 -6.49 5.70 -9.17
C LEU A 234 -6.80 5.47 -10.65
N THR A 235 -5.78 5.22 -11.49
CA THR A 235 -5.96 5.04 -12.94
C THR A 235 -6.12 3.59 -13.37
N ARG A 236 -5.51 2.62 -12.67
CA ARG A 236 -5.48 1.20 -13.08
C ARG A 236 -6.31 0.28 -12.20
N SER A 237 -6.14 0.36 -10.88
CA SER A 237 -6.73 -0.62 -9.97
C SER A 237 -8.17 -0.29 -9.59
N VAL A 238 -8.53 1.00 -9.56
CA VAL A 238 -9.88 1.48 -9.19
C VAL A 238 -10.93 1.26 -10.29
N GLY A 239 -10.52 0.92 -11.51
CA GLY A 239 -11.40 0.43 -12.57
C GLY A 239 -12.70 1.23 -12.71
N VAL A 240 -12.62 2.44 -13.29
CA VAL A 240 -13.80 3.16 -13.78
C VAL A 240 -14.31 2.46 -15.05
N GLU A 241 -14.75 1.20 -14.91
CA GLU A 241 -15.40 0.49 -16.01
C GLU A 241 -16.78 1.12 -16.23
N LYS A 242 -17.00 1.63 -17.44
CA LYS A 242 -18.33 2.10 -17.87
C LYS A 242 -19.32 0.95 -17.71
N ARG A 243 -20.32 1.16 -16.86
CA ARG A 243 -21.38 0.19 -16.55
C ARG A 243 -22.23 -0.05 -17.81
N SER A 244 -21.93 -1.10 -18.56
CA SER A 244 -22.79 -1.48 -19.69
C SER A 244 -23.99 -2.33 -19.25
N SER A 245 -23.90 -3.16 -18.19
CA SER A 245 -25.04 -4.03 -17.81
C SER A 245 -24.89 -4.87 -16.53
N GLY A 246 -23.90 -4.64 -15.67
CA GLY A 246 -23.67 -5.49 -14.50
C GLY A 246 -23.21 -4.71 -13.27
N GLU A 247 -23.94 -4.87 -12.18
CA GLU A 247 -23.78 -4.22 -10.89
C GLU A 247 -22.43 -4.57 -10.23
N ARG A 248 -21.34 -3.94 -10.69
CA ARG A 248 -20.05 -4.00 -9.98
C ARG A 248 -19.99 -2.89 -8.94
N GLN A 249 -19.65 -3.25 -7.71
CA GLN A 249 -19.32 -2.31 -6.65
C GLN A 249 -18.01 -1.59 -7.00
N PRO A 250 -18.02 -0.25 -7.09
CA PRO A 250 -16.82 0.53 -7.34
C PRO A 250 -15.89 0.51 -6.11
N THR A 251 -14.61 0.84 -6.31
CA THR A 251 -13.74 1.15 -5.18
C THR A 251 -14.33 2.31 -4.40
N ARG A 252 -14.45 2.14 -3.08
CA ARG A 252 -15.02 3.14 -2.18
C ARG A 252 -14.00 3.80 -1.26
N LEU A 253 -12.85 3.17 -1.05
CA LEU A 253 -11.79 3.72 -0.21
C LEU A 253 -10.40 3.38 -0.76
N VAL A 254 -9.52 4.40 -0.75
CA VAL A 254 -8.07 4.26 -0.83
C VAL A 254 -7.48 4.85 0.47
N LEU A 255 -6.91 4.02 1.33
CA LEU A 255 -6.21 4.44 2.54
C LEU A 255 -4.70 4.39 2.32
N VAL A 256 -4.01 5.48 2.60
CA VAL A 256 -2.58 5.65 2.29
C VAL A 256 -1.81 5.97 3.56
N LYS A 257 -0.84 5.15 3.92
CA LYS A 257 0.11 5.46 4.98
C LYS A 257 1.32 6.18 4.40
N SER A 258 1.44 7.48 4.65
CA SER A 258 2.63 8.23 4.27
C SER A 258 2.77 9.52 5.08
N GLN A 259 3.84 9.58 5.89
CA GLN A 259 4.19 10.79 6.62
C GLN A 259 4.57 11.94 5.68
N ALA A 260 5.26 11.65 4.57
CA ALA A 260 5.67 12.66 3.61
C ALA A 260 4.47 13.30 2.91
N LEU A 261 3.51 12.47 2.47
CA LEU A 261 2.28 12.93 1.84
C LEU A 261 1.41 13.72 2.83
N ALA A 262 1.20 13.20 4.04
CA ALA A 262 0.46 13.90 5.08
C ALA A 262 1.07 15.27 5.41
N ARG A 263 2.40 15.35 5.52
CA ARG A 263 3.10 16.62 5.75
C ARG A 263 2.94 17.58 4.58
N ALA A 264 3.14 17.13 3.34
CA ALA A 264 3.06 17.98 2.16
C ALA A 264 1.68 18.61 1.98
N LEU A 265 0.63 17.83 2.22
CA LEU A 265 -0.74 18.31 2.22
C LEU A 265 -1.06 19.24 3.40
N SER A 266 -0.48 18.99 4.58
CA SER A 266 -0.62 19.91 5.72
C SER A 266 0.01 21.28 5.42
N LEU A 267 1.21 21.31 4.85
CA LEU A 267 1.90 22.54 4.43
C LEU A 267 1.11 23.27 3.34
N PHE A 268 0.57 22.51 2.38
CA PHE A 268 -0.25 23.06 1.32
C PHE A 268 -1.52 23.75 1.86
N HIS A 269 -2.11 23.23 2.94
CA HIS A 269 -3.23 23.90 3.60
C HIS A 269 -2.81 25.17 4.35
N THR A 270 -1.66 25.16 5.04
CA THR A 270 -1.18 26.34 5.79
C THR A 270 -0.76 27.49 4.87
N ASP A 271 -0.07 27.21 3.76
CA ASP A 271 0.49 28.24 2.88
C ASP A 271 -0.58 29.07 2.15
N ASN A 272 -1.78 28.52 2.01
CA ASN A 272 -2.85 29.19 1.27
C ASN A 272 -3.75 30.06 2.16
N ASN A 273 -3.45 30.18 3.46
CA ASN A 273 -4.22 30.98 4.43
C ASN A 273 -5.73 30.72 4.41
N ARG A 274 -6.15 29.57 3.87
CA ARG A 274 -7.54 29.16 3.81
C ARG A 274 -7.82 28.37 5.08
N THR A 275 -8.62 28.96 5.96
CA THR A 275 -9.35 28.18 6.95
C THR A 275 -10.02 27.02 6.23
N LEU A 276 -9.83 25.82 6.77
CA LEU A 276 -10.50 24.64 6.23
C LEU A 276 -11.99 24.96 6.14
N PRO A 277 -12.64 24.63 5.02
CA PRO A 277 -14.07 24.75 4.89
C PRO A 277 -14.82 24.24 6.11
N GLU A 278 -15.55 25.11 6.82
CA GLU A 278 -16.43 24.67 7.91
C GLU A 278 -17.71 24.05 7.35
N SER A 279 -18.02 24.32 6.07
CA SER A 279 -19.25 23.88 5.41
C SER A 279 -19.02 22.78 4.36
N PRO A 280 -19.86 21.72 4.33
CA PRO A 280 -19.79 20.68 3.31
C PRO A 280 -20.07 21.15 1.87
N ASN A 281 -20.59 22.37 1.65
CA ASN A 281 -20.77 22.94 0.30
C ASN A 281 -19.50 23.58 -0.28
N GLU A 282 -18.53 23.93 0.57
CA GLU A 282 -17.20 24.40 0.15
C GLU A 282 -16.28 23.23 -0.28
N ASN A 283 -16.79 21.99 -0.21
CA ASN A 283 -16.08 20.80 -0.64
C ASN A 283 -15.62 20.88 -2.10
N LEU A 284 -16.42 21.39 -3.03
CA LEU A 284 -16.05 21.37 -4.46
C LEU A 284 -14.79 22.19 -4.75
N ALA A 285 -14.63 23.34 -4.11
CA ALA A 285 -13.44 24.17 -4.27
C ALA A 285 -12.20 23.51 -3.66
N SER A 286 -12.34 22.90 -2.47
CA SER A 286 -11.27 22.13 -1.83
C SER A 286 -10.89 20.90 -2.66
N GLN A 287 -11.86 20.29 -3.33
CA GLN A 287 -11.70 19.11 -4.17
C GLN A 287 -10.84 19.41 -5.41
N GLU A 288 -11.22 20.41 -6.20
CA GLU A 288 -10.46 20.85 -7.38
C GLU A 288 -9.05 21.31 -6.98
N PHE A 289 -8.94 21.95 -5.80
CA PHE A 289 -7.66 22.40 -5.27
C PHE A 289 -6.70 21.24 -4.94
N CYS A 290 -7.17 20.21 -4.22
CA CYS A 290 -6.39 19.00 -3.97
C CYS A 290 -6.05 18.25 -5.28
N ARG A 291 -6.96 18.26 -6.26
CA ARG A 291 -6.72 17.65 -7.57
C ARG A 291 -5.57 18.33 -8.28
N ARG A 292 -5.59 19.66 -8.39
CA ARG A 292 -4.50 20.45 -9.01
C ARG A 292 -3.16 20.23 -8.32
N TRP A 293 -3.16 20.27 -6.98
CA TRP A 293 -1.96 19.98 -6.22
C TRP A 293 -1.39 18.61 -6.55
N PHE A 294 -2.24 17.58 -6.58
CA PHE A 294 -1.76 16.26 -6.93
C PHE A 294 -1.28 16.18 -8.36
N GLU A 295 -1.99 16.78 -9.32
CA GLU A 295 -1.55 16.82 -10.72
C GLU A 295 -0.19 17.51 -10.85
N ASP A 296 0.08 18.58 -10.10
CA ASP A 296 1.39 19.22 -10.00
C ASP A 296 2.44 18.29 -9.41
N GLN A 297 2.13 17.63 -8.29
CA GLN A 297 3.02 16.66 -7.68
C GLN A 297 3.28 15.46 -8.59
N LEU A 298 2.29 15.02 -9.36
CA LEU A 298 2.41 13.92 -10.31
C LEU A 298 3.28 14.34 -11.48
N ARG A 299 3.07 15.56 -12.02
CA ARG A 299 3.97 16.14 -13.01
C ARG A 299 5.41 16.18 -12.49
N GLN A 300 5.62 16.64 -11.25
CA GLN A 300 6.94 16.69 -10.61
C GLN A 300 7.54 15.29 -10.36
N ALA A 301 6.71 14.30 -10.00
CA ALA A 301 7.15 12.93 -9.77
C ALA A 301 7.47 12.18 -11.07
N GLN A 302 6.72 12.46 -12.13
CA GLN A 302 6.93 11.92 -13.48
C GLN A 302 8.09 12.61 -14.20
N THR A 303 8.38 13.86 -13.88
CA THR A 303 9.62 14.52 -14.29
C THR A 303 10.78 13.85 -13.55
N ALA A 304 11.30 12.77 -14.14
CA ALA A 304 12.46 12.06 -13.62
C ALA A 304 13.60 13.05 -13.43
N THR A 305 13.88 13.40 -12.17
CA THR A 305 15.10 14.15 -11.87
C THR A 305 16.25 13.21 -12.14
N LEU A 306 17.11 13.60 -13.08
CA LEU A 306 18.34 12.88 -13.33
C LEU A 306 19.12 12.80 -12.01
N PRO A 307 19.57 11.61 -11.59
CA PRO A 307 20.38 11.49 -10.40
C PRO A 307 21.62 12.38 -10.55
N ARG A 308 21.95 13.16 -9.51
CA ARG A 308 23.13 14.03 -9.54
C ARG A 308 24.42 13.23 -9.65
N HIS A 309 24.40 12.01 -9.10
CA HIS A 309 25.49 11.05 -9.20
C HIS A 309 24.96 9.71 -9.72
N PRO A 310 25.62 9.02 -10.66
CA PRO A 310 25.14 7.76 -11.22
C PRO A 310 24.69 6.72 -10.19
N LEU A 311 25.40 6.59 -9.07
CA LEU A 311 25.05 5.63 -8.01
C LEU A 311 23.77 5.96 -7.22
N GLN A 312 23.20 7.17 -7.38
CA GLN A 312 21.90 7.52 -6.80
C GLN A 312 20.74 6.95 -7.60
N ALA A 313 20.94 6.62 -8.89
CA ALA A 313 19.94 5.87 -9.63
C ALA A 313 19.78 4.48 -9.00
N SER A 314 18.54 3.99 -8.95
CA SER A 314 18.23 2.62 -8.53
C SER A 314 19.00 1.61 -9.37
N LEU A 315 19.26 0.40 -8.86
CA LEU A 315 19.80 -0.66 -9.70
C LEU A 315 18.70 -1.16 -10.65
N VAL A 316 18.94 -1.12 -11.96
CA VAL A 316 18.03 -1.64 -12.98
C VAL A 316 18.75 -2.73 -13.77
N TYR A 317 18.06 -3.83 -14.08
CA TYR A 317 18.60 -4.96 -14.84
C TYR A 317 18.29 -4.85 -16.33
N SER A 318 19.16 -5.44 -17.14
CA SER A 318 19.04 -5.49 -18.60
C SER A 318 17.80 -6.28 -19.02
N PRO A 319 17.06 -5.85 -20.05
CA PRO A 319 15.98 -6.67 -20.62
C PRO A 319 16.50 -7.92 -21.33
N ILE A 320 17.79 -7.98 -21.70
CA ILE A 320 18.40 -9.16 -22.32
C ILE A 320 18.81 -10.20 -21.27
N SER A 321 19.13 -9.77 -20.05
CA SER A 321 19.58 -10.66 -18.98
C SER A 321 19.08 -10.17 -17.62
N ALA A 322 18.27 -11.01 -16.98
CA ALA A 322 17.73 -10.78 -15.64
C ALA A 322 18.80 -10.66 -14.54
N THR A 323 20.04 -11.08 -14.82
CA THR A 323 21.16 -11.03 -13.86
C THR A 323 22.16 -9.92 -14.17
N GLN A 324 22.13 -9.33 -15.37
CA GLN A 324 23.07 -8.28 -15.77
C GLN A 324 22.51 -6.89 -15.47
N PRO A 325 23.14 -6.07 -14.62
CA PRO A 325 22.68 -4.71 -14.38
C PRO A 325 23.00 -3.78 -15.54
N ILE A 326 22.14 -2.77 -15.77
CA ILE A 326 22.41 -1.64 -16.65
C ILE A 326 23.43 -0.71 -15.98
N CYS A 327 24.45 -0.29 -16.72
CA CYS A 327 25.49 0.57 -16.19
C CYS A 327 24.97 1.98 -15.90
N ARG A 328 24.87 2.31 -14.62
CA ARG A 328 24.47 3.64 -14.15
C ARG A 328 25.46 4.72 -14.61
N TYR A 329 26.77 4.45 -14.57
CA TYR A 329 27.77 5.42 -15.02
C TYR A 329 27.65 5.73 -16.50
N HIS A 330 27.43 4.74 -17.35
CA HIS A 330 27.21 4.97 -18.79
C HIS A 330 25.93 5.77 -19.04
N ASN A 331 24.88 5.56 -18.23
CA ASN A 331 23.59 6.17 -18.45
C ASN A 331 23.45 7.62 -17.96
N TYR A 332 24.17 7.97 -16.90
CA TYR A 332 24.05 9.25 -16.20
C TYR A 332 25.35 10.07 -16.18
N SER A 333 26.47 9.53 -16.70
CA SER A 333 27.79 10.16 -16.71
C SER A 333 28.70 9.46 -17.75
N THR A 334 30.02 9.47 -17.53
CA THR A 334 31.02 8.76 -18.33
C THR A 334 31.45 7.48 -17.60
N CYS A 335 31.24 6.32 -18.22
CA CYS A 335 31.81 5.07 -17.73
C CYS A 335 33.27 4.96 -18.20
N GLN A 336 34.23 4.89 -17.28
CA GLN A 336 35.67 4.79 -17.60
C GLN A 336 36.10 3.40 -18.07
N LYS A 337 35.20 2.41 -18.04
CA LYS A 337 35.49 1.01 -18.36
C LYS A 337 34.71 0.53 -19.57
N VAL A 338 34.40 1.37 -20.58
CA VAL A 338 33.43 1.01 -21.65
C VAL A 338 33.68 -0.38 -22.26
N GLU A 339 34.93 -0.71 -22.57
CA GLU A 339 35.31 -1.97 -23.22
C GLU A 339 35.35 -3.18 -22.27
N THR A 340 35.54 -2.93 -20.97
CA THR A 340 35.74 -3.98 -19.95
C THR A 340 34.63 -3.99 -18.90
N CYS A 341 33.61 -3.16 -19.04
CA CYS A 341 32.53 -3.04 -18.07
C CYS A 341 31.63 -4.28 -18.20
N PRO A 342 31.44 -5.06 -17.12
CA PRO A 342 30.56 -6.22 -17.18
C PRO A 342 29.07 -5.84 -17.24
N LEU A 343 28.75 -4.55 -17.16
CA LEU A 343 27.39 -4.03 -17.08
C LEU A 343 26.85 -3.70 -18.48
N ASP A 344 25.54 -3.69 -18.62
CA ASP A 344 24.87 -3.41 -19.88
C ASP A 344 24.95 -1.92 -20.25
N HIS A 345 25.62 -1.64 -21.38
CA HIS A 345 25.75 -0.32 -22.00
C HIS A 345 24.78 -0.11 -23.18
N ARG A 346 24.01 -1.12 -23.56
CA ARG A 346 23.12 -1.06 -24.73
C ARG A 346 21.78 -0.43 -24.40
N HIS A 347 21.30 -0.58 -23.17
CA HIS A 347 19.96 -0.13 -22.77
C HIS A 347 19.98 1.13 -21.90
N CYS A 348 18.99 1.98 -22.17
CA CYS A 348 18.69 3.14 -21.35
C CYS A 348 18.26 2.70 -19.94
N HIS A 349 18.88 3.24 -18.90
CA HIS A 349 18.54 2.94 -17.52
C HIS A 349 17.12 3.41 -17.13
N LEU A 350 16.59 4.44 -17.81
CA LEU A 350 15.28 4.99 -17.52
C LEU A 350 14.14 4.19 -18.17
N CYS A 351 14.23 3.91 -19.48
CA CYS A 351 13.15 3.27 -20.23
C CYS A 351 13.44 1.83 -20.69
N GLN A 352 14.65 1.32 -20.41
CA GLN A 352 15.13 -0.02 -20.80
C GLN A 352 15.15 -0.29 -22.31
N ARG A 353 14.93 0.71 -23.16
CA ARG A 353 15.06 0.57 -24.63
C ARG A 353 16.51 0.80 -25.08
N PRO A 354 16.96 0.14 -26.16
CA PRO A 354 18.30 0.33 -26.68
C PRO A 354 18.47 1.65 -27.45
N GLY A 355 19.72 2.03 -27.74
CA GLY A 355 20.07 3.10 -28.67
C GLY A 355 20.23 4.49 -28.08
N HIS A 356 20.03 4.65 -26.76
CA HIS A 356 20.27 5.92 -26.06
C HIS A 356 20.57 5.69 -24.58
N ILE A 357 21.21 6.67 -23.95
CA ILE A 357 21.45 6.72 -22.50
C ILE A 357 20.32 7.48 -21.79
N ALA A 358 20.20 7.32 -20.48
CA ALA A 358 19.19 8.01 -19.68
C ALA A 358 19.20 9.53 -19.91
N LEU A 359 20.35 10.19 -19.94
CA LEU A 359 20.46 11.64 -20.22
C LEU A 359 19.83 12.10 -21.55
N ARG A 360 19.66 11.17 -22.51
CA ARG A 360 19.07 11.42 -23.84
C ARG A 360 17.78 10.64 -24.05
N CYS A 361 17.14 10.19 -22.97
CA CYS A 361 15.92 9.41 -23.08
C CYS A 361 14.76 10.27 -23.59
N PRO A 362 13.98 9.83 -24.59
CA PRO A 362 12.81 10.58 -25.06
C PRO A 362 11.68 10.64 -24.01
N VAL A 363 11.74 9.78 -22.99
CA VAL A 363 10.84 9.84 -21.82
C VAL A 363 11.25 10.97 -20.86
N LEU A 364 12.51 11.40 -20.91
CA LEU A 364 12.99 12.57 -20.19
C LEU A 364 12.55 13.84 -20.94
N ARG A 365 11.83 14.71 -20.25
CA ARG A 365 11.40 15.99 -20.84
C ARG A 365 12.61 16.90 -21.09
N ALA A 366 12.57 17.64 -22.19
CA ALA A 366 13.68 18.47 -22.68
C ALA A 366 14.08 19.62 -21.73
N ASP A 367 13.17 20.05 -20.85
CA ASP A 367 13.39 21.07 -19.83
C ASP A 367 14.29 20.59 -18.68
N ILE A 368 14.29 19.29 -18.37
CA ILE A 368 15.11 18.70 -17.30
C ILE A 368 16.57 18.52 -17.74
N VAL A 369 16.79 18.33 -19.04
CA VAL A 369 18.09 17.93 -19.60
C VAL A 369 19.03 19.13 -19.77
N LYS A 370 18.49 20.34 -19.97
CA LYS A 370 19.27 21.56 -20.26
C LYS A 370 20.40 21.85 -19.25
N PRO A 371 20.19 21.77 -17.92
CA PRO A 371 21.25 22.03 -16.95
C PRO A 371 22.38 20.99 -16.93
N PHE A 372 22.11 19.77 -17.42
CA PHE A 372 23.07 18.66 -17.40
C PHE A 372 23.90 18.57 -18.68
N LEU A 373 23.38 19.02 -19.82
CA LEU A 373 24.12 19.07 -21.09
C LEU A 373 25.02 20.29 -21.24
N GLN A 374 24.92 21.27 -20.33
CA GLN A 374 25.73 22.48 -20.33
C GLN A 374 27.05 22.33 -19.53
N LYS A 375 27.30 21.15 -18.97
CA LYS A 375 28.57 20.75 -18.35
C LYS A 375 29.22 19.68 -19.21
#